data_AF-A0A5D0VI79-F1
#
_entry.id   AF-A0A5D0VI79-F1
#
_cell.length_a   1.000
_cell.length_b   1.000
_cell.length_c   1.000
_cell.angle_alpha   90.00
_cell.angle_beta   90.00
_cell.angle_gamma   90.00
#
_symmetry.space_group_name_H-M   'P 1'
#
loop_
_entity.id
_entity.type
_entity.pdbx_description
1 polymer ?
#
loop_
_entity_poly.entity_id
_entity_poly.type
_entity_poly.pdbx_seq_one_letter_code
_entity_poly.pdbx_strand_id
1 'polypeptide(L)'
;MTRLIEAFEVIAATGKRDGPKAIMAAWPDYRRKVARRHRRTFSPAAISRADEAITWFSMVEDADSRRALQFEVLCKAGGGSFSKVCENYGWTRTTVTSRNRALLRRLSERLRHSA
;
A
#
# COMPACT_ATOMS: atom_id res chain seq x y z
N MET A 1 -1.61 -9.47 2.94
CA MET A 1 -0.99 -8.16 3.30
C MET A 1 0.46 -8.09 2.86
N THR A 2 1.28 -9.11 3.10
CA THR A 2 2.72 -9.13 2.74
C THR A 2 3.00 -8.74 1.29
N ARG A 3 2.30 -9.33 0.31
CA ARG A 3 2.46 -8.99 -1.11
C ARG A 3 2.21 -7.51 -1.45
N LEU A 4 1.24 -6.87 -0.76
CA LEU A 4 0.97 -5.44 -0.94
C LEU A 4 2.08 -4.57 -0.32
N ILE A 5 2.64 -4.99 0.81
CA ILE A 5 3.77 -4.30 1.43
C ILE A 5 4.98 -4.37 0.52
N GLU A 6 5.34 -5.57 0.06
CA GLU A 6 6.42 -5.79 -0.90
C GLU A 6 6.22 -4.97 -2.18
N ALA A 7 5.00 -4.88 -2.70
CA ALA A 7 4.70 -4.06 -3.86
C ALA A 7 5.04 -2.58 -3.64
N PHE A 8 4.69 -2.02 -2.48
CA PHE A 8 5.04 -0.65 -2.15
C PHE A 8 6.55 -0.45 -1.94
N GLU A 9 7.26 -1.43 -1.39
CA GLU A 9 8.72 -1.39 -1.25
C GLU A 9 9.41 -1.37 -2.62
N VAL A 10 9.00 -2.27 -3.53
CA VAL A 10 9.54 -2.39 -4.89
C VAL A 10 9.26 -1.14 -5.71
N ILE A 11 8.03 -0.62 -5.70
CA ILE A 11 7.66 0.58 -6.46
C ILE A 11 8.43 1.80 -5.94
N ALA A 12 8.55 1.96 -4.62
CA ALA A 12 9.31 3.06 -4.05
C ALA A 12 10.81 2.99 -4.38
N ALA A 13 11.40 1.79 -4.38
CA ALA A 13 12.82 1.59 -4.66
C ALA A 13 13.17 1.69 -6.16
N THR A 14 12.29 1.23 -7.04
CA THR A 14 12.56 1.22 -8.50
C THR A 14 12.18 2.52 -9.20
N GLY A 15 11.41 3.40 -8.56
CA GLY A 15 10.99 4.68 -9.13
C GLY A 15 10.14 4.56 -10.39
N LYS A 16 9.75 3.34 -10.81
CA LYS A 16 8.88 3.11 -11.96
C LYS A 16 7.45 3.58 -11.66
N ARG A 17 6.86 4.15 -12.71
CA ARG A 17 5.62 4.93 -12.84
C ARG A 17 4.52 4.67 -11.79
N ASP A 18 3.97 5.79 -11.31
CA ASP A 18 2.62 5.93 -10.77
C ASP A 18 2.22 4.95 -9.66
N GLY A 19 2.90 5.04 -8.52
CA GLY A 19 2.20 4.83 -7.25
C GLY A 19 0.93 5.70 -7.21
N PRO A 20 -0.16 5.32 -6.51
CA PRO A 20 -1.44 6.02 -6.60
C PRO A 20 -1.25 7.54 -6.43
N LYS A 21 -1.55 8.35 -7.47
CA LYS A 21 -1.26 9.80 -7.49
C LYS A 21 -1.76 10.53 -6.24
N ALA A 22 -2.89 10.08 -5.69
CA ALA A 22 -3.46 10.58 -4.44
C ALA A 22 -2.53 10.37 -3.22
N ILE A 23 -1.80 9.26 -3.14
CA ILE A 23 -0.80 9.00 -2.09
C ILE A 23 0.43 9.87 -2.29
N MET A 24 0.87 10.07 -3.55
CA MET A 24 2.01 10.94 -3.85
C MET A 24 1.74 12.40 -3.47
N ALA A 25 0.54 12.89 -3.75
CA ALA A 25 0.11 14.23 -3.36
C ALA A 25 -0.04 14.37 -1.83
N ALA A 26 -0.57 13.34 -1.16
CA ALA A 26 -0.76 13.36 0.28
C ALA A 26 0.55 13.16 1.08
N TRP A 27 1.60 12.57 0.48
CA TRP A 27 2.85 12.32 1.20
C TRP A 27 4.11 12.33 0.31
N PRO A 28 4.50 13.47 -0.27
CA PRO A 28 5.57 13.56 -1.28
C PRO A 28 6.92 12.95 -0.85
N ASP A 29 7.23 12.92 0.44
CA ASP A 29 8.48 12.36 0.98
C ASP A 29 8.50 10.85 1.23
N TYR A 30 7.38 10.14 1.07
CA TYR A 30 7.32 8.70 1.37
C TYR A 30 8.32 7.91 0.52
N ARG A 31 8.47 8.28 -0.76
CA ARG A 31 9.37 7.59 -1.70
C ARG A 31 10.82 7.62 -1.20
N ARG A 32 11.30 8.79 -0.76
CA ARG A 32 12.67 8.92 -0.22
C ARG A 32 12.86 8.09 1.05
N LYS A 33 11.87 8.03 1.95
CA LYS A 33 11.97 7.25 3.19
C LYS A 33 11.99 5.74 2.92
N VAL A 34 11.06 5.26 2.10
CA VAL A 34 10.97 3.82 1.75
C VAL A 34 12.18 3.39 0.92
N ALA A 35 12.57 4.15 -0.11
CA ALA A 35 13.75 3.84 -0.94
C ALA A 35 15.06 3.90 -0.16
N ARG A 36 15.23 4.86 0.76
CA ARG A 36 16.42 4.93 1.62
C ARG A 36 16.51 3.72 2.55
N ARG A 37 15.37 3.24 3.05
CA ARG A 37 15.29 2.07 3.93
C ARG A 37 15.54 0.77 3.17
N HIS A 38 15.13 0.71 1.91
CA HIS A 38 15.21 -0.47 1.06
C HIS A 38 16.13 -0.22 -0.14
N ARG A 39 17.45 -0.14 0.12
CA ARG A 39 18.50 -0.16 -0.91
C ARG A 39 18.72 -1.57 -1.47
N ARG A 40 17.66 -2.19 -1.99
CA ARG A 40 17.72 -3.54 -2.55
C ARG A 40 17.52 -3.49 -4.06
N THR A 41 18.33 -4.27 -4.78
CA THR A 41 18.10 -4.55 -6.19
C THR A 41 16.97 -5.59 -6.28
N PHE A 42 15.91 -5.27 -7.00
CA PHE A 42 14.78 -6.17 -7.20
C PHE A 42 14.90 -6.84 -8.58
N SER A 43 14.61 -8.15 -8.64
CA SER A 43 14.59 -8.87 -9.91
C SER A 43 13.39 -8.43 -10.77
N PRO A 44 13.44 -8.59 -12.12
CA PRO A 44 12.31 -8.28 -12.99
C PRO A 44 11.02 -9.01 -12.59
N ALA A 45 11.12 -10.25 -12.11
CA ALA A 45 9.97 -11.00 -11.60
C ALA A 45 9.37 -10.38 -10.33
N ALA A 46 10.19 -9.83 -9.43
CA ALA A 46 9.70 -9.11 -8.25
C ALA A 46 8.99 -7.81 -8.62
N ILE A 47 9.48 -7.10 -9.65
CA ILE A 47 8.83 -5.90 -10.21
C ILE A 47 7.48 -6.27 -10.81
N SER A 48 7.42 -7.30 -11.66
CA SER A 48 6.17 -7.76 -12.28
C SER A 48 5.11 -8.14 -11.23
N ARG A 49 5.50 -8.84 -10.16
CA ARG A 49 4.58 -9.19 -9.07
C ARG A 49 4.12 -7.97 -8.27
N ALA A 50 5.00 -6.98 -8.10
CA ALA A 50 4.65 -5.73 -7.43
C ALA A 50 3.64 -4.91 -8.25
N ASP A 51 3.85 -4.82 -9.57
CA ASP A 51 2.94 -4.17 -10.49
C ASP A 51 1.57 -4.86 -10.48
N GLU A 52 1.51 -6.19 -10.50
CA GLU A 52 0.25 -6.92 -10.36
C GLU A 52 -0.45 -6.60 -9.03
N ALA A 53 0.29 -6.67 -7.91
CA ALA A 53 -0.28 -6.48 -6.58
C ALA A 53 -0.81 -5.06 -6.34
N ILE A 54 -0.20 -4.02 -6.94
CA ILE A 54 -0.70 -2.64 -6.84
C ILE A 54 -2.08 -2.50 -7.49
N THR A 55 -2.38 -3.30 -8.52
CA THR A 55 -3.67 -3.24 -9.20
C THR A 55 -4.82 -3.69 -8.30
N TRP A 56 -4.56 -4.55 -7.31
CA TRP A 56 -5.62 -5.09 -6.44
C TRP A 56 -6.35 -4.01 -5.62
N PHE A 57 -5.74 -2.84 -5.42
CA PHE A 57 -6.44 -1.71 -4.79
C PHE A 57 -7.65 -1.24 -5.60
N SER A 58 -7.68 -1.43 -6.92
CA SER A 58 -8.84 -1.09 -7.76
C SER A 58 -10.06 -1.96 -7.44
N MET A 59 -9.87 -3.13 -6.83
CA MET A 59 -10.94 -4.03 -6.40
C MET A 59 -11.62 -3.58 -5.10
N VAL A 60 -11.09 -2.54 -4.43
CA VAL A 60 -11.72 -1.91 -3.27
C VAL A 60 -12.53 -0.72 -3.78
N GLU A 61 -13.85 -0.85 -3.82
CA GLU A 61 -14.75 0.15 -4.42
C GLU A 61 -14.78 1.46 -3.62
N ASP A 62 -14.97 1.37 -2.31
CA ASP A 62 -15.02 2.53 -1.42
C ASP A 62 -13.68 3.27 -1.39
N ALA A 63 -13.71 4.55 -1.78
CA ALA A 63 -12.51 5.37 -1.95
C ALA A 63 -11.81 5.66 -0.62
N ASP A 64 -12.55 5.87 0.47
CA ASP A 64 -11.99 6.11 1.80
C ASP A 64 -11.30 4.85 2.34
N SER A 65 -11.98 3.71 2.27
CA SER A 65 -11.43 2.40 2.64
C SER A 65 -10.20 2.04 1.82
N ARG A 66 -10.23 2.28 0.51
CA ARG A 66 -9.07 2.07 -0.38
C ARG A 66 -7.89 2.92 0.05
N ARG A 67 -8.11 4.21 0.31
CA ARG A 67 -7.08 5.15 0.78
C ARG A 67 -6.52 4.74 2.14
N ALA A 68 -7.37 4.38 3.09
CA ALA A 68 -6.97 3.95 4.43
C ALA A 68 -6.12 2.67 4.39
N LEU A 69 -6.49 1.69 3.55
CA LEU A 69 -5.71 0.47 3.33
C LEU A 69 -4.35 0.77 2.70
N GLN A 70 -4.34 1.63 1.67
CA GLN A 70 -3.12 2.07 1.02
C GLN A 70 -2.14 2.73 2.00
N PHE A 71 -2.62 3.61 2.88
CA PHE A 71 -1.78 4.23 3.91
C PHE A 71 -1.24 3.22 4.92
N GLU A 72 -2.06 2.27 5.37
CA GLU A 72 -1.59 1.25 6.31
C GLU A 72 -0.47 0.41 5.69
N VAL A 73 -0.63 -0.04 4.45
CA VAL A 73 0.38 -0.80 3.71
C VAL A 73 1.65 0.02 3.54
N LEU A 74 1.52 1.28 3.13
CA LEU A 74 2.67 2.17 2.95
C LEU A 74 3.44 2.42 4.25
N CYS A 75 2.74 2.66 5.36
CA CYS A 75 3.38 2.83 6.67
C CYS A 75 4.14 1.56 7.08
N LYS A 76 3.56 0.38 6.82
CA LYS A 76 4.23 -0.92 7.06
C LYS A 76 5.45 -1.15 6.17
N ALA A 77 5.44 -0.64 4.93
CA ALA A 77 6.61 -0.63 4.04
C ALA A 77 7.72 0.36 4.49
N GLY A 78 7.50 1.11 5.58
CA GLY A 78 8.48 2.04 6.15
C GLY A 78 8.26 3.51 5.77
N GLY A 79 7.10 3.87 5.21
CA GLY A 79 6.77 5.25 4.85
C GLY A 79 6.55 6.19 6.04
N GLY A 80 6.28 5.65 7.24
CA GLY A 80 6.07 6.45 8.45
C GLY A 80 5.12 5.80 9.46
N SER A 81 4.57 6.59 10.37
CA SER A 81 3.65 6.12 11.42
C SER A 81 2.20 6.15 10.94
N PHE A 82 1.52 5.00 11.00
CA PHE A 82 0.10 4.91 10.67
C PHE A 82 -0.80 5.65 11.68
N SER A 83 -0.39 5.75 12.95
CA SER A 83 -1.14 6.57 13.94
C SER A 83 -1.25 8.02 13.51
N LYS A 84 -0.14 8.62 13.05
CA LYS A 84 -0.12 10.01 12.60
C LYS A 84 -1.02 10.24 11.38
N VAL A 85 -1.09 9.25 10.48
CA VAL A 85 -2.04 9.31 9.36
C VAL A 85 -3.47 9.28 9.88
N CYS A 86 -3.79 8.35 10.76
CA CYS A 86 -5.12 8.26 11.33
C CYS A 86 -5.54 9.57 12.02
N GLU A 87 -4.66 10.18 12.81
CA GLU A 87 -4.88 11.49 13.44
C GLU A 87 -5.20 12.58 12.41
N ASN A 88 -4.39 12.70 11.34
CA ASN A 88 -4.59 13.71 10.29
C ASN A 88 -5.91 13.57 9.53
N TYR A 89 -6.43 12.34 9.43
CA TYR A 89 -7.69 12.05 8.73
C TYR A 89 -8.89 11.91 9.69
N GLY A 90 -8.70 12.16 10.99
CA GLY A 90 -9.76 12.00 12.00
C GLY A 90 -10.23 10.55 12.18
N TRP A 91 -9.38 9.59 11.84
CA TRP A 91 -9.68 8.16 11.93
C TRP A 91 -9.30 7.58 13.29
N THR A 92 -10.18 6.74 13.85
CA THR A 92 -9.81 5.86 14.95
C THR A 92 -8.96 4.70 14.44
N ARG A 93 -7.68 4.64 14.85
CA ARG A 93 -6.71 3.65 14.35
C ARG A 93 -7.19 2.20 14.49
N THR A 94 -7.76 1.83 15.63
CA THR A 94 -8.24 0.46 15.88
C THR A 94 -9.36 0.07 14.93
N THR A 95 -10.35 0.96 14.76
CA THR A 95 -11.47 0.80 13.83
C THR A 95 -10.97 0.63 12.39
N VAL A 96 -10.09 1.52 11.92
CA VAL A 96 -9.56 1.44 10.55
C VAL A 96 -8.72 0.18 10.35
N THR A 97 -7.90 -0.21 11.32
CA THR A 97 -7.10 -1.45 11.23
C THR A 97 -8.00 -2.68 11.13
N SER A 98 -9.10 -2.72 11.89
CA SER A 98 -10.09 -3.80 11.81
C SER A 98 -10.79 -3.84 10.45
N ARG A 99 -11.25 -2.68 9.95
CA ARG A 99 -11.85 -2.53 8.61
C ARG A 99 -10.90 -3.00 7.51
N ASN A 100 -9.65 -2.55 7.55
CA ASN A 100 -8.62 -2.94 6.59
C ASN A 100 -8.32 -4.44 6.61
N ARG A 101 -8.31 -5.07 7.80
CA ARG A 101 -8.17 -6.53 7.91
C ARG A 101 -9.33 -7.26 7.24
N ALA A 102 -10.57 -6.80 7.42
CA ALA A 102 -11.74 -7.38 6.76
C ALA A 102 -11.67 -7.21 5.23
N LEU A 103 -11.26 -6.04 4.74
CA LEU A 103 -11.07 -5.77 3.31
C LEU A 103 -10.01 -6.69 2.70
N LEU A 104 -8.89 -6.91 3.38
CA LEU A 104 -7.84 -7.81 2.92
C LEU A 104 -8.31 -9.27 2.82
N ARG A 105 -9.19 -9.71 3.72
CA ARG A 105 -9.80 -11.06 3.64
C ARG A 105 -10.66 -11.20 2.40
N ARG A 106 -11.59 -10.25 2.17
CA ARG A 106 -12.46 -10.22 0.98
C ARG A 106 -11.66 -10.13 -0.31
N LEU A 107 -10.62 -9.31 -0.35
CA LEU A 107 -9.74 -9.18 -1.50
C LEU A 107 -8.99 -10.50 -1.77
N SER A 108 -8.51 -11.16 -0.73
CA SER A 108 -7.89 -12.49 -0.88
C SER A 108 -8.88 -13.55 -1.36
N GLU A 109 -10.15 -13.48 -0.96
CA GLU A 109 -11.20 -14.37 -1.47
C GLU A 109 -11.47 -14.11 -2.95
N ARG A 110 -11.63 -12.85 -3.36
CA ARG A 110 -11.84 -12.48 -4.78
C ARG A 110 -10.70 -12.97 -5.68
N LEU A 111 -9.44 -12.79 -5.23
CA LEU A 111 -8.26 -13.25 -5.98
C LEU A 111 -8.19 -14.77 -6.13
N ARG A 112 -8.71 -15.55 -5.16
CA ARG A 112 -8.79 -17.02 -5.28
C ARG A 112 -9.82 -17.50 -6.28
N HIS A 113 -10.86 -16.71 -6.56
CA HIS A 113 -11.90 -17.05 -7.53
C HIS A 113 -11.61 -16.50 -8.93
N SER A 114 -10.56 -15.68 -9.08
CA SER A 114 -10.15 -15.06 -10.34
C SER A 114 -8.88 -15.69 -10.93
N ALA A 115 -8.32 -16.71 -10.27
CA ALA A 115 -7.13 -17.46 -10.66
C ALA A 115 -7.53 -18.91 -10.96
#